data_AF-A0A0A6FR95-F1
#
_entry.id   AF-A0A0A6FR95-F1
#
_cell.length_a   1.000
_cell.length_b   1.000
_cell.length_c   1.000
_cell.angle_alpha   90.00
_cell.angle_beta   90.00
_cell.angle_gamma   90.00
#
_symmetry.space_group_name_H-M   'P 1'
#
loop_
_entity.id
_entity.type
_entity.pdbx_description
1 polymer ?
#
loop_
_entity_poly.entity_id
_entity_poly.type
_entity_poly.pdbx_seq_one_letter_code
_entity_poly.pdbx_strand_id
1 'polypeptide(L)'
;MAVYARIENGVVVERIDTGDYAISQLFAPSFVESMVRVPDGQAVEIGAPISQLPIAIDPLPAQESPVVILQASVVADQAPSKAERSWRQASLSATEWLVTRHRDEQELGRGTLLKAAQYLELLEYRQALRDWPDSSHFPEVVFRPVAPEWMVGVSA
;
A
#
# COMPACT_ATOMS: atom_id res chain seq x y z
N MET A 1 21.56 -24.28 -12.77
CA MET A 1 21.44 -23.06 -11.95
C MET A 1 20.29 -22.27 -12.52
N ALA A 2 19.20 -22.11 -11.77
CA ALA A 2 18.02 -21.45 -12.31
C ALA A 2 18.20 -19.92 -12.27
N VAL A 3 18.34 -19.32 -13.46
CA VAL A 3 18.48 -17.87 -13.61
C VAL A 3 17.14 -17.26 -13.99
N TYR A 4 16.75 -16.22 -13.27
CA TYR A 4 15.54 -15.46 -13.52
C TYR A 4 15.90 -14.02 -13.83
N ALA A 5 15.16 -13.43 -14.76
CA ALA A 5 15.33 -12.05 -15.15
C ALA A 5 13.98 -11.31 -15.08
N ARG A 6 14.01 -10.10 -14.50
CA ARG A 6 12.90 -9.15 -14.60
C ARG A 6 13.04 -8.36 -15.88
N ILE A 7 11.99 -8.34 -16.68
CA ILE A 7 11.97 -7.59 -17.94
C ILE A 7 10.91 -6.50 -17.80
N GLU A 8 11.33 -5.24 -17.87
CA GLU A 8 10.42 -4.10 -17.92
C GLU A 8 10.62 -3.36 -19.26
N ASN A 9 9.54 -3.10 -19.99
CA ASN A 9 9.56 -2.43 -21.29
C ASN A 9 10.52 -3.06 -22.32
N GLY A 10 10.67 -4.39 -22.29
CA GLY A 10 11.56 -5.11 -23.21
C GLY A 10 13.05 -5.02 -22.87
N VAL A 11 13.40 -4.50 -21.68
CA VAL A 11 14.77 -4.44 -21.17
C VAL A 11 14.88 -5.25 -19.89
N VAL A 12 15.94 -6.04 -19.76
CA VAL A 12 16.23 -6.78 -18.53
C VAL A 12 16.72 -5.77 -17.49
N VAL A 13 15.94 -5.58 -16.43
CA VAL A 13 16.24 -4.63 -15.36
C VAL A 13 16.90 -5.31 -14.16
N GLU A 14 16.68 -6.60 -13.99
CA GLU A 14 17.20 -7.34 -12.83
C GLU A 14 17.49 -8.78 -13.22
N ARG A 15 18.63 -9.33 -12.77
CA ARG A 15 19.01 -10.72 -12.97
C ARG A 15 19.31 -11.35 -11.62
N ILE A 16 18.64 -12.47 -11.33
CA ILE A 16 18.77 -13.21 -10.07
C ILE A 16 19.19 -14.63 -10.41
N ASP A 17 20.32 -15.04 -9.83
CA ASP A 17 20.74 -16.43 -9.83
C ASP A 17 20.20 -17.10 -8.57
N THR A 18 19.30 -18.05 -8.74
CA THR A 18 18.68 -18.76 -7.61
C THR A 18 19.45 -20.05 -7.27
N GLY A 19 20.51 -20.37 -8.02
CA GLY A 19 21.32 -21.56 -7.81
C GLY A 19 20.48 -22.84 -7.94
N ASP A 20 20.43 -23.61 -6.85
CA ASP A 20 19.66 -24.85 -6.70
C ASP A 20 18.30 -24.65 -5.99
N TYR A 21 18.03 -23.45 -5.49
CA TYR A 21 16.78 -23.12 -4.81
C TYR A 21 15.73 -22.62 -5.80
N ALA A 22 14.45 -22.80 -5.46
CA ALA A 22 13.37 -22.25 -6.27
C ALA A 22 13.17 -20.76 -5.93
N ILE A 23 12.95 -19.90 -6.94
CA ILE A 23 12.80 -18.46 -6.70
C ILE A 23 11.60 -18.15 -5.80
N SER A 24 10.57 -19.00 -5.81
CA SER A 24 9.43 -18.97 -4.91
C SER A 24 9.73 -19.29 -3.44
N GLN A 25 10.88 -19.88 -3.14
CA GLN A 25 11.34 -20.11 -1.77
C GLN A 25 12.14 -18.92 -1.22
N LEU A 26 12.80 -18.16 -2.12
CA LEU A 26 13.65 -17.04 -1.73
C LEU A 26 12.92 -15.70 -1.78
N PHE A 27 11.88 -15.58 -2.61
CA PHE A 27 11.19 -14.31 -2.86
C PHE A 27 9.66 -14.47 -2.81
N ALA A 28 8.99 -13.36 -2.51
CA ALA A 28 7.54 -13.30 -2.39
C ALA A 28 6.82 -13.66 -3.72
N PRO A 29 5.59 -14.21 -3.67
CA PRO A 29 4.87 -14.64 -4.88
C PRO A 29 4.68 -13.52 -5.92
N SER A 30 4.36 -12.31 -5.47
CA SER A 30 4.21 -11.13 -6.32
C SER A 30 5.52 -10.71 -7.02
N PHE A 31 6.67 -11.02 -6.41
CA PHE A 31 7.97 -10.78 -7.00
C PHE A 31 8.31 -11.84 -8.05
N VAL A 32 7.96 -13.10 -7.78
CA VAL A 32 8.15 -14.22 -8.72
C VAL A 32 7.25 -14.12 -9.95
N GLU A 33 6.02 -13.62 -9.79
CA GLU A 33 5.11 -13.37 -10.91
C GLU A 33 5.67 -12.36 -11.93
N SER A 34 6.56 -11.46 -11.48
CA SER A 34 7.25 -10.51 -12.34
C SER A 34 8.54 -11.06 -12.97
N MET A 35 8.96 -12.28 -12.60
CA MET A 35 10.22 -12.89 -13.03
C MET A 35 9.98 -13.86 -14.18
N VAL A 36 10.74 -13.70 -15.26
CA VAL A 36 10.71 -14.64 -16.38
C VAL A 36 11.89 -15.61 -16.22
N ARG A 37 11.60 -16.91 -16.30
CA ARG A 37 12.63 -17.95 -16.28
C ARG A 37 13.42 -17.90 -17.58
N VAL A 38 14.73 -17.72 -17.47
CA VAL A 38 15.63 -17.76 -18.64
C VAL A 38 15.99 -19.24 -18.88
N PRO A 39 15.77 -19.78 -20.09
CA PRO A 39 16.20 -21.14 -20.41
C PRO A 39 17.73 -21.26 -20.34
N ASP A 40 18.20 -22.38 -19.76
CA ASP A 40 19.63 -22.67 -19.61
C ASP A 40 20.34 -22.64 -20.98
N GLY A 41 21.34 -21.77 -21.10
CA GLY A 41 22.12 -21.57 -22.33
C GLY A 41 21.96 -20.20 -23.00
N GLN A 42 21.04 -19.35 -22.53
CA GLN A 42 20.84 -18.01 -23.09
C GLN A 42 21.54 -16.95 -22.22
N ALA A 43 22.62 -16.36 -22.75
CA ALA A 43 23.33 -15.26 -22.12
C ALA A 43 22.46 -13.99 -22.17
N VAL A 44 21.77 -13.70 -21.07
CA VAL A 44 20.98 -12.48 -20.91
C VAL A 44 21.87 -11.44 -20.21
N GLU A 45 22.46 -10.54 -21.00
CA GLU A 45 23.19 -9.38 -20.47
C GLU A 45 22.22 -8.23 -20.18
N ILE A 46 22.41 -7.56 -19.03
CA ILE A 46 21.63 -6.38 -18.64
C ILE A 46 21.88 -5.27 -19.67
N GLY A 47 20.85 -4.86 -20.40
CA GLY A 47 20.91 -3.75 -21.37
C GLY A 47 20.88 -4.10 -22.87
N ALA A 48 20.69 -5.37 -23.27
CA ALA A 48 20.62 -5.72 -24.70
C ALA A 48 19.22 -5.45 -25.32
N PRO A 49 19.11 -4.71 -26.45
CA PRO A 49 17.84 -4.53 -27.16
C PRO A 49 17.45 -5.77 -27.95
N ILE A 50 16.17 -6.12 -27.90
CA ILE A 50 15.56 -7.29 -28.54
C ILE A 50 15.58 -7.12 -30.06
N SER A 51 16.55 -7.73 -30.73
CA SER A 51 16.50 -8.00 -32.17
C SER A 51 17.21 -9.31 -32.47
N GLN A 52 16.56 -10.44 -32.13
CA GLN A 52 16.32 -11.54 -33.06
C GLN A 52 15.79 -12.79 -32.35
N LEU A 53 14.60 -13.21 -32.81
CA LEU A 53 14.10 -14.59 -32.97
C LEU A 53 13.21 -15.19 -31.86
N PRO A 54 12.24 -16.03 -32.28
CA PRO A 54 10.88 -16.06 -31.78
C PRO A 54 10.72 -17.06 -30.65
N ILE A 55 10.07 -16.66 -29.56
CA ILE A 55 9.73 -17.59 -28.49
C ILE A 55 8.37 -18.19 -28.85
N ALA A 56 8.42 -19.45 -29.29
CA ALA A 56 7.27 -20.30 -29.50
C ALA A 56 6.44 -20.34 -28.21
N ILE A 57 5.18 -19.95 -28.35
CA ILE A 57 4.15 -19.98 -27.32
C ILE A 57 3.77 -21.44 -27.14
N ASP A 58 4.27 -22.09 -26.09
CA ASP A 58 3.65 -23.31 -25.58
C ASP A 58 2.71 -22.92 -24.43
N PRO A 59 1.38 -22.90 -24.66
CA PRO A 59 0.43 -22.75 -23.57
C PRO A 59 0.45 -24.04 -22.75
N LEU A 60 0.75 -23.93 -21.45
CA LEU A 60 0.57 -25.04 -20.52
C LEU A 60 -0.92 -25.48 -20.51
N PRO A 61 -1.20 -26.80 -20.53
CA PRO A 61 -2.55 -27.30 -20.71
C PRO A 61 -3.39 -27.10 -19.44
N ALA A 62 -4.61 -26.60 -19.62
CA ALA A 62 -5.68 -26.65 -18.63
C ALA A 62 -6.29 -28.06 -18.60
N GLN A 63 -6.32 -28.73 -17.43
CA GLN A 63 -7.27 -29.79 -17.03
C GLN A 63 -7.33 -29.80 -15.47
N GLU A 64 -8.27 -29.12 -14.82
CA GLU A 64 -9.64 -29.52 -14.42
C GLU A 64 -9.75 -30.55 -13.24
N SER A 65 -9.85 -30.00 -12.01
CA SER A 65 -10.79 -30.33 -10.89
C SER A 65 -10.76 -31.70 -10.16
N PRO A 66 -11.29 -31.85 -8.91
CA PRO A 66 -11.57 -30.87 -7.85
C PRO A 66 -11.15 -31.38 -6.44
N VAL A 67 -10.39 -30.60 -5.66
CA VAL A 67 -10.32 -30.81 -4.20
C VAL A 67 -10.51 -29.48 -3.52
N VAL A 68 -11.74 -29.31 -3.03
CA VAL A 68 -12.20 -28.48 -1.90
C VAL A 68 -11.13 -27.52 -1.39
N ILE A 69 -10.98 -26.40 -2.10
CA ILE A 69 -10.44 -25.22 -1.44
C ILE A 69 -11.54 -24.85 -0.45
N LEU A 70 -11.24 -24.96 0.83
CA LEU A 70 -11.83 -24.12 1.86
C LEU A 70 -11.41 -22.68 1.54
N GLN A 71 -11.91 -22.17 0.42
CA GLN A 71 -11.87 -20.79 0.02
C GLN A 71 -12.99 -20.17 0.84
N ALA A 72 -12.67 -19.93 2.12
CA ALA A 72 -13.35 -18.88 2.85
C ALA A 72 -13.20 -17.63 2.00
N SER A 73 -14.29 -17.25 1.34
CA SER A 73 -14.46 -16.01 0.62
C SER A 73 -13.93 -14.86 1.46
N VAL A 74 -12.82 -14.23 1.06
CA VAL A 74 -12.41 -12.90 1.54
C VAL A 74 -12.16 -12.01 0.31
N VAL A 75 -13.10 -12.05 -0.63
CA VAL A 75 -13.24 -11.05 -1.69
C VAL A 75 -14.69 -10.58 -1.65
N ALA A 76 -15.04 -9.88 -0.57
CA ALA A 76 -16.32 -9.17 -0.46
C ALA A 76 -16.30 -8.00 0.56
N ASP A 77 -15.36 -7.97 1.52
CA ASP A 77 -15.46 -7.05 2.68
C ASP A 77 -14.30 -6.05 2.88
N GLN A 78 -13.39 -5.89 1.91
CA GLN A 78 -12.27 -4.92 2.01
C GLN A 78 -12.63 -3.49 1.56
N ALA A 79 -13.69 -3.32 0.76
CA ALA A 79 -14.12 -2.02 0.26
C ALA A 79 -14.45 -0.99 1.36
N PRO A 80 -15.27 -1.32 2.39
CA PRO A 80 -15.56 -0.37 3.48
C PRO A 80 -14.29 -0.02 4.25
N SER A 81 -13.48 -1.02 4.63
CA SER A 81 -12.21 -0.81 5.34
C SER A 81 -11.24 0.12 4.60
N LYS A 82 -11.15 0.03 3.26
CA LYS A 82 -10.31 0.93 2.47
C LYS A 82 -10.85 2.36 2.46
N ALA A 83 -12.17 2.52 2.26
CA ALA A 83 -12.82 3.82 2.27
C ALA A 83 -12.63 4.53 3.63
N GLU A 84 -12.76 3.81 4.74
CA GLU A 84 -12.56 4.36 6.07
C GLU A 84 -11.12 4.78 6.38
N ARG A 85 -10.13 3.99 5.94
CA ARG A 85 -8.71 4.38 6.06
C ARG A 85 -8.40 5.63 5.24
N SER A 86 -8.98 5.75 4.05
CA SER A 86 -8.87 6.95 3.21
C SER A 86 -9.54 8.16 3.86
N TRP A 87 -10.73 8.00 4.43
CA TRP A 87 -11.41 9.07 5.18
C TRP A 87 -10.57 9.53 6.37
N ARG A 88 -10.08 8.60 7.20
CA ARG A 88 -9.18 8.90 8.32
C ARG A 88 -7.95 9.69 7.87
N GLN A 89 -7.31 9.26 6.78
CA GLN A 89 -6.15 9.96 6.24
C GLN A 89 -6.51 11.37 5.78
N ALA A 90 -7.65 11.55 5.10
CA ALA A 90 -8.13 12.86 4.68
C ALA A 90 -8.42 13.77 5.88
N SER A 91 -9.06 13.26 6.94
CA SER A 91 -9.32 14.00 8.18
C SER A 91 -8.04 14.44 8.89
N LEU A 92 -7.02 13.59 8.94
CA LEU A 92 -5.71 13.95 9.47
C LEU A 92 -5.00 15.00 8.61
N SER A 93 -5.02 14.86 7.29
CA SER A 93 -4.40 15.83 6.39
C SER A 93 -5.11 17.20 6.46
N ALA A 94 -6.44 17.22 6.52
CA ALA A 94 -7.24 18.44 6.60
C ALA A 94 -6.98 19.24 7.89
N THR A 95 -6.56 18.57 8.96
CA THR A 95 -6.31 19.19 10.27
C THR A 95 -4.83 19.42 10.58
N GLU A 96 -3.92 19.01 9.70
CA GLU A 96 -2.46 19.15 9.92
C GLU A 96 -2.04 20.62 10.00
N TRP A 97 -2.55 21.46 9.09
CA TRP A 97 -2.17 22.88 9.01
C TRP A 97 -2.51 23.66 10.30
N LEU A 98 -3.61 23.29 10.99
CA LEU A 98 -3.99 23.89 12.27
C LEU A 98 -2.96 23.60 13.36
N VAL A 99 -2.42 22.38 13.38
CA VAL A 99 -1.39 21.98 14.34
C VAL A 99 -0.09 22.71 14.05
N THR A 100 0.34 22.73 12.79
CA THR A 100 1.55 23.44 12.37
C THR A 100 1.45 24.93 12.70
N ARG A 101 0.37 25.59 12.29
CA ARG A 101 0.16 27.03 12.57
C ARG A 101 0.18 27.34 14.05
N HIS A 102 -0.48 26.52 14.88
CA HIS A 102 -0.51 26.74 16.32
C HIS A 102 0.89 26.62 16.95
N ARG A 103 1.73 25.70 16.44
CA ARG A 103 3.14 25.60 16.87
C ARG A 103 3.95 26.81 16.42
N ASP A 104 3.81 27.23 15.16
CA ASP A 104 4.49 28.41 14.63
C ASP A 104 4.11 29.67 15.44
N GLU A 105 2.83 29.85 15.78
CA GLU A 105 2.35 30.97 16.59
C GLU A 105 2.94 30.97 18.02
N GLN A 106 3.08 29.79 18.64
CA GLN A 106 3.74 29.63 19.93
C GLN A 106 5.24 29.93 19.86
N GLU A 107 5.93 29.41 18.85
CA GLU A 107 7.37 29.64 18.63
C GLU A 107 7.67 31.12 18.36
N LEU A 108 6.77 31.81 17.66
CA LEU A 108 6.85 33.25 17.43
C LEU A 108 6.45 34.09 18.66
N GLY A 109 5.98 33.47 19.74
CA GLY A 109 5.49 34.16 20.94
C GLY A 109 4.30 35.08 20.68
N ARG A 110 3.47 34.77 19.66
CA ARG A 110 2.29 35.56 19.30
C ARG A 110 1.04 34.97 19.94
N GLY A 111 -0.06 35.75 19.92
CA GLY A 111 -1.37 35.20 20.25
C GLY A 111 -1.75 34.09 19.27
N THR A 112 -2.23 32.96 19.80
CA THR A 112 -2.64 31.82 18.99
C THR A 112 -4.06 32.02 18.44
N LEU A 113 -4.31 31.55 17.22
CA LEU A 113 -5.65 31.56 16.62
C LEU A 113 -6.62 30.65 17.40
N LEU A 114 -6.13 29.48 17.81
CA LEU A 114 -6.86 28.53 18.65
C LEU A 114 -6.60 28.81 20.12
N LYS A 115 -7.66 28.73 20.92
CA LYS A 115 -7.53 28.71 22.39
C LYS A 115 -6.85 27.41 22.83
N ALA A 116 -6.20 27.40 24.00
CA ALA A 116 -5.56 26.20 24.54
C ALA A 116 -6.51 24.98 24.62
N ALA A 117 -7.76 25.19 25.03
CA ALA A 117 -8.78 24.13 25.06
C ALA A 117 -9.11 23.57 23.65
N GLN A 118 -9.28 24.45 22.66
CA GLN A 118 -9.53 24.04 21.27
C GLN A 118 -8.33 23.29 20.68
N TYR A 119 -7.11 23.72 21.01
CA TYR A 119 -5.91 23.01 20.58
C TYR A 119 -5.82 21.62 21.20
N LEU A 120 -6.16 21.47 22.48
CA LEU A 120 -6.23 20.16 23.14
C LEU A 120 -7.27 19.25 22.48
N GLU A 121 -8.49 19.75 22.28
CA GLU A 121 -9.56 19.00 21.59
C GLU A 121 -9.16 18.57 20.17
N LEU A 122 -8.41 19.42 19.44
CA LEU A 122 -7.85 19.08 18.14
C LEU A 122 -6.85 17.91 18.24
N LEU A 123 -5.96 17.93 19.24
CA LEU A 123 -4.99 16.86 19.44
C LEU A 123 -5.68 15.55 19.82
N GLU A 124 -6.66 15.59 20.72
CA GLU A 124 -7.46 14.43 21.12
C GLU A 124 -8.24 13.84 19.94
N TYR A 125 -8.91 14.68 19.15
CA TYR A 125 -9.60 14.25 17.93
C TYR A 125 -8.64 13.56 16.95
N ARG A 126 -7.47 14.15 16.71
CA ARG A 126 -6.44 13.56 15.83
C ARG A 126 -5.87 12.26 16.39
N GLN A 127 -5.76 12.14 17.71
CA GLN A 127 -5.34 10.89 18.36
C GLN A 127 -6.40 9.80 18.19
N ALA A 128 -7.67 10.11 18.45
CA ALA A 128 -8.78 9.19 18.23
C ALA A 128 -8.85 8.69 16.78
N LEU A 129 -8.57 9.55 15.79
CA LEU A 129 -8.46 9.13 14.38
C LEU A 129 -7.33 8.11 14.15
N ARG A 130 -6.21 8.20 14.88
CA ARG A 130 -5.09 7.24 14.76
C ARG A 130 -5.37 5.92 15.44
N ASP A 131 -6.08 5.95 16.57
CA ASP A 131 -6.38 4.76 17.37
C ASP A 131 -7.59 3.99 16.83
N TRP A 132 -8.49 4.65 16.11
CA TRP A 132 -9.72 4.04 15.60
C TRP A 132 -9.51 2.78 14.73
N PRO A 133 -8.54 2.71 13.80
CA PRO A 133 -8.25 1.50 13.03
C PRO A 133 -7.83 0.28 13.87
N ASP A 134 -7.29 0.51 15.06
CA ASP A 134 -6.88 -0.55 16.00
C ASP A 134 -8.02 -0.95 16.96
N SER A 135 -9.14 -0.24 16.92
CA SER A 135 -10.33 -0.55 17.72
C SER A 135 -11.16 -1.68 17.11
N SER A 136 -11.88 -2.42 17.95
CA SER A 136 -12.85 -3.44 17.52
C SER A 136 -14.05 -2.88 16.74
N HIS A 137 -14.20 -1.55 16.73
CA HIS A 137 -15.31 -0.86 16.08
C HIS A 137 -14.99 -0.42 14.65
N PHE A 138 -13.78 -0.68 14.16
CA PHE A 138 -13.45 -0.43 12.76
C PHE A 138 -14.04 -1.52 11.85
N PRO A 139 -14.66 -1.21 10.68
CA PRO A 139 -14.76 0.08 9.98
C PRO A 139 -16.12 0.81 10.16
N GLU A 140 -16.82 0.62 11.28
CA GLU A 140 -18.18 1.13 11.43
C GLU A 140 -18.24 2.66 11.51
N VAL A 141 -18.99 3.27 10.57
CA VAL A 141 -19.11 4.73 10.43
C VAL A 141 -19.63 5.41 11.70
N VAL A 142 -20.50 4.74 12.46
CA VAL A 142 -21.09 5.27 13.70
C VAL A 142 -20.06 5.44 14.82
N PHE A 143 -18.92 4.77 14.72
CA PHE A 143 -17.82 4.87 15.68
C PHE A 143 -16.68 5.77 15.16
N ARG A 144 -16.87 6.47 14.03
CA ARG A 144 -15.89 7.47 13.59
C ARG A 144 -15.73 8.55 14.66
N PRO A 145 -14.49 8.94 14.98
CA PRO A 145 -14.25 10.09 15.81
C PRO A 145 -14.99 11.31 15.26
N VAL A 146 -15.72 12.01 16.13
CA VAL A 146 -16.50 13.19 15.77
C VAL A 146 -15.61 14.42 15.89
N ALA A 147 -15.58 15.24 14.83
CA ALA A 147 -14.85 16.49 14.86
C ALA A 147 -15.51 17.48 15.85
N PRO A 148 -14.72 18.20 16.66
CA PRO A 148 -15.23 19.28 17.52
C PRO A 148 -16.05 20.32 16.75
N GLU A 149 -17.12 20.85 17.36
CA GLU A 149 -18.06 21.77 16.70
C GLU A 149 -17.39 23.04 16.16
N TRP A 150 -16.41 23.58 16.89
CA TRP A 150 -15.69 24.78 16.49
C TRP A 150 -14.89 24.59 15.18
N MET A 151 -14.59 23.34 14.81
CA MET A 151 -13.82 23.00 13.61
C MET A 151 -14.68 23.03 12.34
N VAL A 152 -16.01 22.89 12.46
CA VAL A 152 -16.96 22.90 11.32
C VAL A 152 -16.96 24.24 10.59
N GLY A 153 -16.58 25.33 11.26
CA GLY A 153 -16.41 26.66 10.66
C GLY A 153 -14.98 27.03 10.26
N VAL A 154 -14.00 26.17 10.51
CA VAL A 154 -12.57 26.42 10.25
C VAL A 154 -12.14 25.61 9.03
N SER A 155 -12.76 25.91 7.88
CA SER A 155 -12.30 25.46 6.57
C SER A 155 -11.29 26.47 6.03
N ALA A 156 -10.13 25.98 5.60
CA ALA A 156 -9.04 26.77 5.01
C ALA A 156 -9.46 27.48 3.72
#